data_AF-A0A443NSF0-F1
#
_entry.id   AF-A0A443NSF0-F1
#
_cell.length_a   1.000
_cell.length_b   1.000
_cell.length_c   1.000
_cell.angle_alpha   90.00
_cell.angle_beta   90.00
_cell.angle_gamma   90.00
#
_symmetry.space_group_name_H-M   'P 1'
#
loop_
_entity.id
_entity.type
_entity.pdbx_description
1 polymer ?
#
loop_
_entity_poly.entity_id
_entity_poly.type
_entity_poly.pdbx_seq_one_letter_code
_entity_poly.pdbx_strand_id
1 'polypeptide(L)'
;MEMAASAKEKKQIFILSGQSNMAGRGGVSHKKWDGFLPPQCLPHPAIHRFSAHSHWEEAREPLHADIDTSKTCGVGPGMAFARALLHSDPTVGSMGLVPCAVGGTAIREWEPGTHLYTNMVRRAEECVRESGGEIRALLWYQGESDTLSRHDAQCYKANMEKLIRHVRDHLRSPSLPFIQVALASGDTHSIDMVREAQLGINLPNVVCVDAKGLPLNEDNLHLTTEAQVELGNMLADAYLKNFTACL
;
A
#
# COMPACT_ATOMS: atom_id res chain seq x y z
N MET A 1 10.09 -38.75 23.22
CA MET A 1 8.98 -37.94 22.69
C MET A 1 9.58 -36.72 22.03
N GLU A 2 9.76 -36.76 20.71
CA GLU A 2 10.06 -35.56 19.93
C GLU A 2 8.82 -34.67 19.96
N MET A 3 8.95 -33.46 20.52
CA MET A 3 7.96 -32.43 20.29
C MET A 3 8.06 -32.03 18.82
N ALA A 4 7.05 -32.39 18.02
CA ALA A 4 6.87 -31.80 16.72
C ALA A 4 6.84 -30.28 16.88
N ALA A 5 7.84 -29.58 16.36
CA ALA A 5 7.79 -28.15 16.23
C ALA A 5 6.53 -27.81 15.43
N SER A 6 5.59 -27.09 16.05
CA SER A 6 4.45 -26.51 15.35
C SER A 6 5.01 -25.74 14.14
N ALA A 7 4.63 -26.16 12.93
CA ALA A 7 5.01 -25.44 11.73
C ALA A 7 4.46 -24.02 11.85
N LYS A 8 5.36 -23.05 12.07
CA LYS A 8 5.00 -21.63 12.21
C LYS A 8 4.23 -21.24 10.94
N GLU A 9 2.97 -20.88 11.08
CA GLU A 9 2.12 -20.49 9.96
C GLU A 9 2.78 -19.34 9.20
N LYS A 10 3.02 -19.53 7.90
CA LYS A 10 3.77 -18.56 7.09
C LYS A 10 2.93 -17.30 6.89
N LYS A 11 3.52 -16.15 7.20
CA LYS A 11 2.84 -14.86 7.00
C LYS A 11 2.60 -14.59 5.52
N GLN A 12 1.39 -14.14 5.20
CA GLN A 12 1.03 -13.57 3.91
C GLN A 12 1.34 -12.08 3.94
N ILE A 13 2.37 -11.66 3.21
CA ILE A 13 2.98 -10.33 3.35
C ILE A 13 2.50 -9.40 2.23
N PHE A 14 2.08 -8.20 2.61
CA PHE A 14 1.64 -7.15 1.70
C PHE A 14 2.46 -5.89 1.94
N ILE A 15 3.11 -5.41 0.88
CA ILE A 15 3.87 -4.15 0.93
C ILE A 15 2.89 -3.01 0.67
N LEU A 16 2.88 -2.01 1.54
CA LEU A 16 2.03 -0.81 1.44
C LEU A 16 2.93 0.38 1.10
N SER A 17 2.92 0.83 -0.16
CA SER A 17 3.86 1.85 -0.62
C SER A 17 3.21 2.92 -1.51
N GLY A 18 3.93 4.02 -1.72
CA GLY A 18 3.46 5.20 -2.42
C GLY A 18 3.56 6.46 -1.57
N GLN A 19 2.55 7.32 -1.59
CA GLN A 19 2.57 8.59 -0.87
C GLN A 19 1.50 8.72 0.22
N SER A 20 1.08 9.94 0.54
CA SER A 20 0.25 10.27 1.71
C SER A 20 -1.09 9.55 1.76
N ASN A 21 -1.75 9.28 0.62
CA ASN A 21 -2.99 8.52 0.62
C ASN A 21 -2.80 7.01 0.90
N MET A 22 -1.63 6.42 0.60
CA MET A 22 -1.26 5.09 1.15
C MET A 22 -0.84 5.19 2.62
N ALA A 23 -0.04 6.21 2.96
CA ALA A 23 0.47 6.39 4.31
C ALA A 23 -0.65 6.57 5.34
N GLY A 24 -1.72 7.26 4.92
CA GLY A 24 -2.94 7.47 5.68
C GLY A 24 -3.04 8.92 6.17
N ARG A 25 -4.18 9.55 5.87
CA ARG A 25 -4.56 10.90 6.28
C ARG A 25 -6.04 11.02 6.64
N GLY A 26 -6.78 9.90 6.66
CA GLY A 26 -8.15 9.88 7.14
C GLY A 26 -8.22 10.36 8.59
N GLY A 27 -9.13 11.29 8.88
CA GLY A 27 -9.31 11.87 10.21
C GLY A 27 -8.21 12.87 10.62
N VAL A 28 -7.27 13.22 9.73
CA VAL A 28 -6.25 14.22 10.01
C VAL A 28 -6.77 15.60 9.64
N SER A 29 -6.91 16.49 10.62
CA SER A 29 -7.17 17.91 10.42
C SER A 29 -6.22 18.74 11.27
N HIS A 30 -5.75 19.87 10.72
CA HIS A 30 -4.78 20.76 11.38
C HIS A 30 -3.55 20.03 11.96
N LYS A 31 -3.01 19.05 11.22
CA LYS A 31 -1.87 18.21 11.63
C LYS A 31 -2.13 17.34 12.88
N LYS A 32 -3.39 17.09 13.23
CA LYS A 32 -3.78 16.20 14.32
C LYS A 32 -4.76 15.15 13.80
N TRP A 33 -4.51 13.89 14.13
CA TRP A 33 -5.46 12.82 13.89
C TRP A 33 -6.56 12.86 14.97
N ASP A 34 -7.82 12.72 14.58
CA ASP A 34 -8.98 12.69 15.47
C ASP A 34 -9.06 11.43 16.34
N GLY A 35 -8.33 10.37 15.98
CA GLY A 35 -8.33 9.08 16.66
C GLY A 35 -9.59 8.25 16.38
N PHE A 36 -10.44 8.68 15.44
CA PHE A 36 -11.60 7.91 15.03
C PHE A 36 -11.15 6.68 14.23
N LEU A 37 -11.63 5.50 14.65
CA LEU A 37 -11.25 4.22 14.06
C LEU A 37 -12.51 3.40 13.73
N PRO A 38 -12.84 3.23 12.44
CA PRO A 38 -13.95 2.39 12.01
C PRO A 38 -13.76 0.91 12.41
N PRO A 39 -14.85 0.13 12.55
CA PRO A 39 -14.77 -1.31 12.83
C PRO A 39 -13.87 -2.09 11.85
N GLN A 40 -13.84 -1.68 10.58
CA GLN A 40 -13.02 -2.23 9.49
C GLN A 40 -11.54 -1.90 9.63
N CYS A 41 -11.15 -1.06 10.58
CA CYS A 41 -9.75 -0.73 10.87
C CYS A 41 -9.32 -1.19 12.26
N LEU A 42 -10.19 -1.87 13.02
CA LEU A 42 -9.85 -2.37 14.34
C LEU A 42 -8.73 -3.44 14.27
N PRO A 43 -7.80 -3.45 15.23
CA PRO A 43 -6.76 -4.47 15.32
C PRO A 43 -7.33 -5.89 15.35
N HIS A 44 -6.53 -6.85 14.92
CA HIS A 44 -6.89 -8.27 14.93
C HIS A 44 -5.64 -9.12 15.15
N PRO A 45 -5.67 -10.19 15.99
CA PRO A 45 -4.48 -10.97 16.34
C PRO A 45 -3.75 -11.63 15.16
N ALA A 46 -4.45 -11.87 14.05
CA ALA A 46 -3.86 -12.42 12.83
C ALA A 46 -3.14 -11.38 11.95
N ILE A 47 -3.32 -10.08 12.22
CA ILE A 47 -2.84 -8.98 11.36
C ILE A 47 -1.69 -8.28 12.04
N HIS A 48 -0.52 -8.34 11.41
CA HIS A 48 0.72 -7.82 11.94
C HIS A 48 1.25 -6.68 11.09
N ARG A 49 2.00 -5.77 11.69
CA ARG A 49 2.69 -4.67 11.03
C ARG A 49 4.19 -4.83 11.22
N PHE A 50 4.98 -4.61 10.17
CA PHE A 50 6.43 -4.57 10.26
C PHE A 50 6.88 -3.16 10.65
N SER A 51 7.35 -2.97 11.88
CA SER A 51 7.73 -1.66 12.42
C SER A 51 8.97 -1.06 11.77
N ALA A 52 9.27 0.20 12.06
CA ALA A 52 10.52 0.86 11.66
C ALA A 52 11.77 0.18 12.26
N HIS A 53 11.59 -0.56 13.36
CA HIS A 53 12.65 -1.32 14.04
C HIS A 53 12.81 -2.75 13.49
N SER A 54 12.16 -3.07 12.37
CA SER A 54 12.25 -4.38 11.70
C SER A 54 11.78 -5.56 12.55
N HIS A 55 10.72 -5.32 13.35
CA HIS A 55 10.02 -6.34 14.12
C HIS A 55 8.53 -6.36 13.77
N TRP A 56 7.91 -7.54 13.82
CA TRP A 56 6.46 -7.67 13.73
C TRP A 56 5.80 -7.34 15.06
N GLU A 57 4.75 -6.56 14.98
CA GLU A 57 3.85 -6.23 16.08
C GLU A 57 2.39 -6.35 15.61
N GLU A 58 1.44 -6.34 16.52
CA GLU A 58 0.02 -6.27 16.14
C GLU A 58 -0.25 -4.99 15.36
N ALA A 59 -0.91 -5.10 14.20
CA ALA A 59 -1.19 -3.95 13.35
C ALA A 59 -2.26 -3.03 13.97
N ARG A 60 -1.94 -1.74 14.05
CA ARG A 60 -2.82 -0.68 14.54
C ARG A 60 -2.63 0.56 13.65
N GLU A 61 -3.72 1.27 13.34
CA GLU A 61 -3.60 2.59 12.72
C GLU A 61 -3.02 3.61 13.72
N PRO A 62 -2.28 4.63 13.25
CA PRO A 62 -1.83 4.84 11.86
C PRO A 62 -0.64 3.94 11.48
N LEU A 63 -0.78 3.13 10.43
CA LEU A 63 0.22 2.11 10.07
C LEU A 63 1.61 2.68 9.72
N HIS A 64 1.66 3.94 9.26
CA HIS A 64 2.89 4.61 8.84
C HIS A 64 3.46 5.59 9.88
N ALA A 65 2.96 5.60 11.12
CA ALA A 65 3.36 6.59 12.13
C ALA A 65 4.87 6.67 12.41
N ASP A 66 5.58 5.53 12.37
CA ASP A 66 7.05 5.43 12.51
C ASP A 66 7.79 5.34 11.17
N ILE A 67 7.07 5.42 10.04
CA ILE A 67 7.61 5.35 8.68
C ILE A 67 7.59 6.74 8.02
N ASP A 68 6.41 7.35 7.90
CA ASP A 68 6.20 8.69 7.34
C ASP A 68 6.33 9.78 8.42
N THR A 69 7.45 9.75 9.13
CA THR A 69 7.70 10.51 10.39
C THR A 69 7.66 12.03 10.24
N SER A 70 7.75 12.55 9.02
CA SER A 70 7.71 14.00 8.76
C SER A 70 6.30 14.58 8.77
N LYS A 71 5.25 13.73 8.81
CA LYS A 71 3.84 14.14 8.71
C LYS A 71 3.00 13.38 9.75
N THR A 72 1.93 14.03 10.20
CA THR A 72 0.90 13.35 11.00
C THR A 72 0.17 12.34 10.12
N CYS A 73 0.22 11.07 10.51
CA CYS A 73 -0.53 10.00 9.87
C CYS A 73 -1.90 9.82 10.52
N GLY A 74 -2.88 9.40 9.73
CA GLY A 74 -4.19 8.94 10.16
C GLY A 74 -4.53 7.61 9.50
N VAL A 75 -5.81 7.36 9.28
CA VAL A 75 -6.26 6.11 8.65
C VAL A 75 -5.80 6.05 7.18
N GLY A 76 -5.20 4.92 6.80
CA GLY A 76 -4.93 4.53 5.41
C GLY A 76 -5.75 3.29 5.01
N PRO A 77 -5.51 2.69 3.83
CA PRO A 77 -6.34 1.58 3.35
C PRO A 77 -5.91 0.22 3.92
N GLY A 78 -4.75 0.14 4.59
CA GLY A 78 -4.09 -1.12 4.92
C GLY A 78 -4.86 -2.01 5.90
N MET A 79 -5.42 -1.45 6.98
CA MET A 79 -6.19 -2.24 7.93
C MET A 79 -7.52 -2.74 7.34
N ALA A 80 -8.22 -1.89 6.59
CA ALA A 80 -9.46 -2.28 5.90
C ALA A 80 -9.21 -3.37 4.87
N PHE A 81 -8.16 -3.22 4.05
CA PHE A 81 -7.71 -4.25 3.11
C PHE A 81 -7.46 -5.60 3.81
N ALA A 82 -6.67 -5.58 4.87
CA ALA A 82 -6.31 -6.80 5.58
C ALA A 82 -7.56 -7.48 6.18
N ARG A 83 -8.41 -6.72 6.89
CA ARG A 83 -9.64 -7.27 7.47
C ARG A 83 -10.59 -7.83 6.43
N ALA A 84 -10.74 -7.17 5.29
CA ALA A 84 -11.57 -7.65 4.19
C ALA A 84 -11.04 -8.98 3.64
N LEU A 85 -9.73 -9.11 3.42
CA LEU A 85 -9.12 -10.37 2.99
C LEU A 85 -9.34 -11.50 4.00
N LEU A 86 -9.07 -11.25 5.29
CA LEU A 86 -9.23 -12.27 6.33
C LEU A 86 -10.68 -12.71 6.50
N HIS A 87 -11.63 -11.79 6.29
CA HIS A 87 -13.06 -12.10 6.33
C HIS A 87 -13.48 -12.97 5.15
N SER A 88 -12.99 -12.65 3.94
CA SER A 88 -13.36 -13.34 2.70
C SER A 88 -12.66 -14.69 2.53
N ASP A 89 -11.43 -14.83 3.05
CA ASP A 89 -10.66 -16.06 2.99
C ASP A 89 -9.96 -16.33 4.34
N PRO A 90 -10.60 -17.10 5.23
CA PRO A 90 -10.01 -17.49 6.51
C PRO A 90 -8.74 -18.34 6.38
N THR A 91 -8.46 -18.90 5.21
CA THR A 91 -7.25 -19.73 4.96
C THR A 91 -5.99 -18.90 4.74
N VAL A 92 -6.12 -17.58 4.55
CA VAL A 92 -5.00 -16.63 4.51
C VAL A 92 -4.17 -16.70 5.79
N GLY A 93 -4.79 -17.03 6.94
CA GLY A 93 -4.09 -17.21 8.20
C GLY A 93 -3.45 -15.92 8.72
N SER A 94 -2.15 -15.96 9.03
CA SER A 94 -1.41 -14.80 9.51
C SER A 94 -1.04 -13.83 8.37
N MET A 95 -1.44 -12.56 8.49
CA MET A 95 -1.08 -11.49 7.54
C MET A 95 -0.03 -10.56 8.11
N GLY A 96 0.84 -10.06 7.22
CA GLY A 96 1.85 -9.06 7.53
C GLY A 96 1.74 -7.85 6.61
N LEU A 97 1.57 -6.66 7.18
CA LEU A 97 1.58 -5.37 6.49
C LEU A 97 2.95 -4.73 6.63
N VAL A 98 3.55 -4.33 5.51
CA VAL A 98 4.87 -3.70 5.46
C VAL A 98 4.71 -2.25 4.98
N PRO A 99 4.49 -1.30 5.90
CA PRO A 99 4.34 0.11 5.56
C PRO A 99 5.66 0.69 5.04
N CYS A 100 5.61 1.33 3.89
CA CYS A 100 6.76 1.92 3.19
C CYS A 100 6.45 3.31 2.63
N ALA A 101 5.19 3.73 2.56
CA ALA A 101 4.78 4.98 1.92
C ALA A 101 5.32 6.23 2.63
N VAL A 102 5.62 7.28 1.86
CA VAL A 102 6.12 8.57 2.36
C VAL A 102 5.42 9.73 1.66
N GLY A 103 4.82 10.63 2.46
CA GLY A 103 3.97 11.70 1.95
C GLY A 103 4.70 12.75 1.11
N GLY A 104 4.05 13.21 0.03
CA GLY A 104 4.54 14.30 -0.82
C GLY A 104 5.61 13.90 -1.83
N THR A 105 5.85 12.60 -2.04
CA THR A 105 6.90 12.10 -2.91
C THR A 105 6.39 11.87 -4.34
N ALA A 106 7.15 12.32 -5.33
CA ALA A 106 6.92 12.02 -6.76
C ALA A 106 7.57 10.68 -7.13
N ILE A 107 7.14 10.05 -8.24
CA ILE A 107 7.63 8.72 -8.62
C ILE A 107 9.14 8.67 -8.88
N ARG A 108 9.76 9.79 -9.28
CA ARG A 108 11.22 9.90 -9.43
C ARG A 108 11.99 9.65 -8.13
N GLU A 109 11.36 9.88 -6.98
CA GLU A 109 11.97 9.62 -5.66
C GLU A 109 11.92 8.12 -5.31
N TRP A 110 11.28 7.31 -6.15
CA TRP A 110 11.15 5.87 -6.04
C TRP A 110 12.00 5.10 -7.08
N GLU A 111 12.97 5.76 -7.71
CA GLU A 111 13.92 5.07 -8.59
C GLU A 111 14.98 4.26 -7.82
N PRO A 112 15.54 3.18 -8.41
CA PRO A 112 16.66 2.47 -7.81
C PRO A 112 17.82 3.39 -7.42
N GLY A 113 18.34 3.20 -6.20
CA GLY A 113 19.39 4.03 -5.63
C GLY A 113 18.90 5.23 -4.82
N THR A 114 17.62 5.61 -4.90
CA THR A 114 17.05 6.60 -3.98
C THR A 114 16.84 6.00 -2.59
N HIS A 115 16.72 6.85 -1.58
CA HIS A 115 16.50 6.43 -0.21
C HIS A 115 15.18 5.66 -0.04
N LEU A 116 14.08 6.14 -0.64
CA LEU A 116 12.74 5.54 -0.49
C LEU A 116 12.67 4.15 -1.11
N TYR A 117 13.16 4.02 -2.35
CA TYR A 117 13.20 2.73 -3.03
C TYR A 117 14.08 1.72 -2.29
N THR A 118 15.30 2.14 -1.91
CA THR A 118 16.23 1.29 -1.15
C THR A 118 15.63 0.83 0.16
N ASN A 119 14.95 1.72 0.88
CA ASN A 119 14.27 1.38 2.13
C ASN A 119 13.10 0.40 1.91
N MET A 120 12.28 0.60 0.87
CA MET A 120 11.18 -0.31 0.55
C MET A 120 11.67 -1.74 0.25
N VAL A 121 12.70 -1.87 -0.61
CA VAL A 121 13.27 -3.18 -0.95
C VAL A 121 13.90 -3.82 0.29
N ARG A 122 14.69 -3.06 1.08
CA ARG A 122 15.26 -3.56 2.34
C ARG A 122 14.16 -4.10 3.26
N ARG A 123 13.09 -3.33 3.51
CA ARG A 123 12.00 -3.74 4.40
C ARG A 123 11.28 -4.99 3.89
N ALA A 124 11.08 -5.10 2.58
CA ALA A 124 10.50 -6.29 1.96
C ALA A 124 11.38 -7.54 2.19
N GLU A 125 12.71 -7.43 2.07
CA GLU A 125 13.62 -8.55 2.35
C GLU A 125 13.69 -8.89 3.85
N GLU A 126 13.74 -7.88 4.71
CA GLU A 126 13.84 -8.06 6.16
C GLU A 126 12.60 -8.74 6.75
N CYS A 127 11.41 -8.36 6.30
CA CYS A 127 10.15 -8.91 6.81
C CYS A 127 9.99 -10.40 6.46
N VAL A 128 10.44 -10.82 5.27
CA VAL A 128 10.51 -12.22 4.84
C VAL A 128 11.54 -12.97 5.68
N ARG A 129 12.73 -12.39 5.88
CA ARG A 129 13.80 -13.01 6.69
C ARG A 129 13.38 -13.24 8.13
N GLU A 130 12.66 -12.31 8.74
CA GLU A 130 12.18 -12.45 10.12
C GLU A 130 11.13 -13.56 10.25
N SER A 131 10.15 -13.57 9.33
CA SER A 131 8.94 -14.38 9.52
C SER A 131 8.95 -15.73 8.80
N GLY A 132 9.79 -15.89 7.77
CA GLY A 132 9.68 -16.98 6.80
C GLY A 132 8.43 -16.90 5.92
N GLY A 133 7.75 -15.74 5.89
CA GLY A 133 6.55 -15.48 5.10
C GLY A 133 6.81 -15.26 3.61
N GLU A 134 5.75 -14.99 2.86
CA GLU A 134 5.79 -14.79 1.41
C GLU A 134 5.13 -13.47 1.04
N ILE A 135 5.79 -12.69 0.17
CA ILE A 135 5.23 -11.43 -0.36
C ILE A 135 4.17 -11.77 -1.41
N ARG A 136 2.92 -11.47 -1.07
CA ARG A 136 1.73 -11.76 -1.87
C ARG A 136 1.38 -10.66 -2.86
N ALA A 137 1.55 -9.40 -2.48
CA ALA A 137 1.35 -8.27 -3.39
C ALA A 137 2.06 -7.01 -2.88
N LEU A 138 2.27 -6.07 -3.79
CA LEU A 138 2.57 -4.68 -3.48
C LEU A 138 1.35 -3.81 -3.81
N LEU A 139 0.83 -3.13 -2.79
CA LEU A 139 -0.24 -2.14 -2.93
C LEU A 139 0.42 -0.76 -3.10
N TRP A 140 0.11 -0.09 -4.21
CA TRP A 140 0.75 1.16 -4.62
C TRP A 140 -0.28 2.26 -4.81
N TYR A 141 -0.22 3.31 -3.98
CA TYR A 141 -1.03 4.50 -4.18
C TYR A 141 -0.15 5.75 -4.16
N GLN A 142 0.17 6.24 -5.35
CA GLN A 142 1.02 7.38 -5.60
C GLN A 142 0.68 8.03 -6.94
N GLY A 143 1.00 9.32 -7.06
CA GLY A 143 1.01 10.06 -8.32
C GLY A 143 0.58 11.52 -8.16
N GLU A 144 0.00 11.90 -7.02
CA GLU A 144 -0.51 13.27 -6.83
C GLU A 144 0.63 14.30 -6.94
N SER A 145 1.85 13.98 -6.48
CA SER A 145 3.00 14.87 -6.66
C SER A 145 3.45 14.99 -8.12
N ASP A 146 3.24 13.96 -8.95
CA ASP A 146 3.58 13.98 -10.37
C ASP A 146 2.58 14.79 -11.20
N THR A 147 1.40 15.10 -10.65
CA THR A 147 0.43 16.00 -11.31
C THR A 147 0.87 17.47 -11.33
N LEU A 148 1.80 17.86 -10.46
CA LEU A 148 2.28 19.26 -10.32
C LEU A 148 3.12 19.72 -11.51
N SER A 149 3.60 18.78 -12.33
CA SER A 149 4.42 19.05 -13.51
C SER A 149 3.85 18.28 -14.69
N ARG A 150 3.51 19.00 -15.77
CA ARG A 150 3.07 18.35 -17.01
C ARG A 150 4.10 17.37 -17.55
N HIS A 151 5.39 17.65 -17.37
CA HIS A 151 6.46 16.73 -17.77
C HIS A 151 6.43 15.44 -16.94
N ASP A 152 6.32 15.56 -15.61
CA ASP A 152 6.28 14.38 -14.72
C ASP A 152 5.03 13.53 -15.02
N ALA A 153 3.88 14.18 -15.21
CA ALA A 153 2.64 13.51 -15.60
C ALA A 153 2.75 12.75 -16.92
N GLN A 154 3.40 13.33 -17.94
CA GLN A 154 3.66 12.67 -19.22
C GLN A 154 4.60 11.47 -19.10
N CYS A 155 5.57 11.54 -18.19
CA CYS A 155 6.54 10.46 -17.96
C CYS A 155 6.01 9.37 -17.01
N TYR A 156 4.88 9.59 -16.32
CA TYR A 156 4.39 8.74 -15.23
C TYR A 156 4.28 7.26 -15.63
N LYS A 157 3.69 6.96 -16.80
CA LYS A 157 3.51 5.57 -17.26
C LYS A 157 4.84 4.82 -17.35
N ALA A 158 5.82 5.42 -18.03
CA ALA A 158 7.12 4.81 -18.21
C ALA A 158 7.85 4.61 -16.87
N ASN A 159 7.74 5.57 -15.96
CA ASN A 159 8.33 5.49 -14.64
C ASN A 159 7.68 4.40 -13.78
N MET A 160 6.35 4.26 -13.84
CA MET A 160 5.63 3.21 -13.10
C MET A 160 5.96 1.81 -13.63
N GLU A 161 6.01 1.63 -14.95
CA GLU A 161 6.43 0.35 -15.56
C GLU A 161 7.91 0.01 -15.24
N LYS A 162 8.77 1.03 -15.11
CA LYS A 162 10.16 0.87 -14.67
C LYS A 162 10.24 0.48 -13.19
N LEU A 163 9.48 1.14 -12.32
CA LEU A 163 9.38 0.81 -10.89
C LEU A 163 8.96 -0.66 -10.69
N ILE A 164 7.87 -1.09 -11.35
CA ILE A 164 7.36 -2.46 -11.25
C ILE A 164 8.43 -3.49 -11.63
N ARG A 165 9.12 -3.28 -12.75
CA ARG A 165 10.20 -4.19 -13.19
C ARG A 165 11.34 -4.25 -12.19
N HIS A 166 11.82 -3.11 -11.72
CA HIS A 166 12.92 -3.07 -10.76
C HIS A 166 12.58 -3.75 -9.42
N VAL A 167 11.35 -3.54 -8.90
CA VAL A 167 10.92 -4.22 -7.68
C VAL A 167 10.87 -5.73 -7.89
N ARG A 168 10.29 -6.19 -9.01
CA ARG A 168 10.24 -7.62 -9.36
C ARG A 168 11.62 -8.24 -9.48
N ASP A 169 12.55 -7.56 -10.14
CA ASP A 169 13.93 -8.01 -10.32
C ASP A 169 14.68 -8.09 -8.98
N HIS A 170 14.60 -7.04 -8.16
CA HIS A 170 15.30 -6.99 -6.87
C HIS A 170 14.75 -7.99 -5.87
N LEU A 171 13.43 -8.17 -5.82
CA LEU A 171 12.79 -9.17 -4.96
C LEU A 171 12.81 -10.59 -5.58
N ARG A 172 13.40 -10.76 -6.77
CA ARG A 172 13.46 -12.02 -7.52
C ARG A 172 12.09 -12.70 -7.67
N SER A 173 11.06 -11.87 -7.88
CA SER A 173 9.67 -12.30 -8.00
C SER A 173 9.09 -11.73 -9.30
N PRO A 174 9.38 -12.36 -10.46
CA PRO A 174 9.00 -11.83 -11.78
C PRO A 174 7.48 -11.74 -11.99
N SER A 175 6.70 -12.49 -11.20
CA SER A 175 5.24 -12.52 -11.22
C SER A 175 4.59 -11.79 -10.03
N LEU A 176 5.36 -11.06 -9.21
CA LEU A 176 4.83 -10.35 -8.03
C LEU A 176 3.60 -9.50 -8.41
N PRO A 177 2.43 -9.76 -7.80
CA PRO A 177 1.25 -8.93 -7.99
C PRO A 177 1.46 -7.49 -7.57
N PHE A 178 1.05 -6.57 -8.43
CA PHE A 178 0.92 -5.14 -8.11
C PHE A 178 -0.54 -4.73 -8.22
N ILE A 179 -1.03 -4.06 -7.18
CA ILE A 179 -2.34 -3.41 -7.19
C ILE A 179 -2.07 -1.92 -7.02
N GLN A 180 -2.18 -1.17 -8.11
CA GLN A 180 -2.04 0.27 -8.08
C GLN A 180 -3.39 0.97 -7.99
N VAL A 181 -3.38 2.24 -7.59
CA VAL A 181 -4.60 3.05 -7.45
C VAL A 181 -4.55 4.24 -8.40
N ALA A 182 -5.57 4.37 -9.28
CA ALA A 182 -5.76 5.57 -10.08
C ALA A 182 -6.28 6.71 -9.20
N LEU A 183 -5.65 7.88 -9.29
CA LEU A 183 -5.79 8.96 -8.30
C LEU A 183 -7.23 9.49 -8.14
N ALA A 184 -7.68 9.68 -6.90
CA ALA A 184 -8.91 10.43 -6.61
C ALA A 184 -8.75 11.95 -6.80
N SER A 185 -7.54 12.46 -6.60
CA SER A 185 -7.22 13.88 -6.41
C SER A 185 -5.81 14.19 -6.93
N GLY A 186 -5.50 15.48 -7.08
CA GLY A 186 -4.23 15.97 -7.65
C GLY A 186 -4.42 17.34 -8.29
N ASP A 187 -3.36 17.89 -8.87
CA ASP A 187 -3.43 19.13 -9.65
C ASP A 187 -4.32 18.96 -10.88
N THR A 188 -5.33 19.82 -10.99
CA THR A 188 -6.38 19.72 -12.00
C THR A 188 -5.87 19.81 -13.44
N HIS A 189 -4.68 20.39 -13.68
CA HIS A 189 -4.16 20.54 -15.04
C HIS A 189 -3.54 19.25 -15.59
N SER A 190 -3.10 18.33 -14.72
CA SER A 190 -2.39 17.13 -15.15
C SER A 190 -2.88 15.83 -14.51
N ILE A 191 -3.86 15.88 -13.61
CA ILE A 191 -4.43 14.68 -12.98
C ILE A 191 -4.94 13.66 -14.01
N ASP A 192 -5.60 14.12 -15.08
CA ASP A 192 -6.11 13.22 -16.11
C ASP A 192 -4.98 12.49 -16.84
N MET A 193 -3.84 13.15 -17.09
CA MET A 193 -2.67 12.49 -17.70
C MET A 193 -2.09 11.39 -16.80
N VAL A 194 -1.97 11.63 -15.50
CA VAL A 194 -1.48 10.60 -14.54
C VAL A 194 -2.48 9.45 -14.43
N ARG A 195 -3.78 9.75 -14.37
CA ARG A 195 -4.84 8.73 -14.30
C ARG A 195 -4.90 7.89 -15.57
N GLU A 196 -4.83 8.50 -16.75
CA GLU A 196 -4.75 7.79 -18.03
C GLU A 196 -3.53 6.86 -18.07
N ALA A 197 -2.39 7.33 -17.56
CA ALA A 197 -1.19 6.51 -17.43
C ALA A 197 -1.42 5.30 -16.50
N GLN A 198 -1.99 5.51 -15.31
CA GLN A 198 -2.27 4.45 -14.32
C GLN A 198 -3.27 3.40 -14.86
N LEU A 199 -4.39 3.85 -15.44
CA LEU A 199 -5.41 2.98 -16.03
C LEU A 199 -4.91 2.27 -17.29
N GLY A 200 -3.95 2.88 -18.00
CA GLY A 200 -3.38 2.36 -19.24
C GLY A 200 -2.17 1.43 -19.07
N ILE A 201 -1.74 1.11 -17.84
CA ILE A 201 -0.67 0.13 -17.62
C ILE A 201 -1.15 -1.26 -18.01
N ASN A 202 -0.42 -1.90 -18.91
CA ASN A 202 -0.73 -3.24 -19.41
C ASN A 202 0.48 -4.17 -19.20
N LEU A 203 0.68 -4.58 -17.96
CA LEU A 203 1.73 -5.51 -17.55
C LEU A 203 1.11 -6.75 -16.89
N PRO A 204 1.69 -7.95 -17.04
CA PRO A 204 1.18 -9.14 -16.37
C PRO A 204 1.23 -8.96 -14.85
N ASN A 205 0.21 -9.48 -14.16
CA ASN A 205 0.02 -9.39 -12.71
C ASN A 205 0.05 -7.96 -12.15
N VAL A 206 -0.47 -7.01 -12.93
CA VAL A 206 -0.69 -5.62 -12.50
C VAL A 206 -2.15 -5.29 -12.71
N VAL A 207 -2.83 -4.82 -11.67
CA VAL A 207 -4.21 -4.34 -11.75
C VAL A 207 -4.32 -2.94 -11.16
N CYS A 208 -5.31 -2.18 -11.63
CA CYS A 208 -5.55 -0.80 -11.22
C CYS A 208 -6.95 -0.69 -10.60
N VAL A 209 -7.02 -0.18 -9.38
CA VAL A 209 -8.26 0.21 -8.69
C VAL A 209 -8.48 1.70 -8.92
N ASP A 210 -9.70 2.13 -9.24
CA ASP A 210 -9.98 3.54 -9.51
C ASP A 210 -10.57 4.26 -8.30
N ALA A 211 -9.81 5.15 -7.65
CA ALA A 211 -10.27 5.92 -6.50
C ALA A 211 -11.10 7.17 -6.87
N LYS A 212 -11.39 7.41 -8.16
CA LYS A 212 -12.16 8.59 -8.60
C LYS A 212 -13.53 8.62 -7.93
N GLY A 213 -13.84 9.76 -7.33
CA GLY A 213 -15.13 9.99 -6.67
C GLY A 213 -15.16 9.58 -5.19
N LEU A 214 -14.10 8.95 -4.67
CA LEU A 214 -13.99 8.70 -3.24
C LEU A 214 -13.93 10.03 -2.45
N PRO A 215 -14.63 10.14 -1.30
CA PRO A 215 -14.69 11.38 -0.53
C PRO A 215 -13.33 11.88 -0.05
N LEU A 216 -13.07 13.17 -0.27
CA LEU A 216 -11.86 13.86 0.16
C LEU A 216 -12.09 14.63 1.47
N ASN A 217 -11.02 14.80 2.23
CA ASN A 217 -10.93 15.72 3.36
C ASN A 217 -11.12 17.17 2.86
N GLU A 218 -11.24 18.10 3.82
CA GLU A 218 -11.41 19.54 3.56
C GLU A 218 -10.27 20.16 2.70
N ASP A 219 -9.11 19.51 2.65
CA ASP A 219 -7.98 19.93 1.81
C ASP A 219 -8.13 19.61 0.32
N ASN A 220 -9.20 18.90 -0.07
CA ASN A 220 -9.45 18.42 -1.44
C ASN A 220 -8.30 17.61 -2.04
N LEU A 221 -7.47 16.99 -1.21
CA LEU A 221 -6.30 16.23 -1.62
C LEU A 221 -6.29 14.83 -1.03
N HIS A 222 -6.58 14.69 0.26
CA HIS A 222 -6.48 13.40 0.93
C HIS A 222 -7.84 12.73 1.08
N LEU A 223 -7.88 11.40 0.99
CA LEU A 223 -9.08 10.61 1.27
C LEU A 223 -9.50 10.75 2.74
N THR A 224 -10.81 10.82 2.98
CA THR A 224 -11.43 10.68 4.31
C THR A 224 -11.19 9.30 4.92
N THR A 225 -11.47 9.14 6.22
CA THR A 225 -11.40 7.83 6.89
C THR A 225 -12.32 6.81 6.24
N GLU A 226 -13.54 7.20 5.89
CA GLU A 226 -14.55 6.35 5.25
C GLU A 226 -14.11 5.95 3.83
N ALA A 227 -13.57 6.90 3.07
CA ALA A 227 -13.00 6.66 1.75
C ALA A 227 -11.82 5.68 1.79
N GLN A 228 -11.00 5.73 2.84
CA GLN A 228 -9.89 4.79 3.04
C GLN A 228 -10.39 3.37 3.34
N VAL A 229 -11.50 3.23 4.07
CA VAL A 229 -12.17 1.94 4.27
C VAL A 229 -12.69 1.38 2.95
N GLU A 230 -13.36 2.22 2.15
CA GLU A 230 -13.87 1.83 0.83
C GLU A 230 -12.73 1.40 -0.09
N LEU A 231 -11.65 2.18 -0.18
CA LEU A 231 -10.46 1.84 -0.96
C LEU A 231 -9.82 0.53 -0.49
N GLY A 232 -9.73 0.30 0.83
CA GLY A 232 -9.21 -0.94 1.39
C GLY A 232 -10.00 -2.17 0.91
N ASN A 233 -11.34 -2.08 0.89
CA ASN A 233 -12.21 -3.14 0.35
C ASN A 233 -11.99 -3.34 -1.16
N MET A 234 -11.91 -2.26 -1.93
CA MET A 234 -11.66 -2.33 -3.38
C MET A 234 -10.30 -3.00 -3.70
N LEU A 235 -9.27 -2.71 -2.90
CA LEU A 235 -7.96 -3.36 -3.02
C LEU A 235 -8.03 -4.86 -2.68
N ALA A 236 -8.82 -5.24 -1.67
CA ALA A 236 -9.01 -6.63 -1.27
C ALA A 236 -9.76 -7.41 -2.35
N ASP A 237 -10.84 -6.85 -2.89
CA ASP A 237 -11.61 -7.42 -4.00
C ASP A 237 -10.73 -7.60 -5.25
N ALA A 238 -9.91 -6.59 -5.57
CA ALA A 238 -8.96 -6.68 -6.68
C ALA A 238 -7.93 -7.79 -6.45
N TYR A 239 -7.44 -7.97 -5.23
CA TYR A 239 -6.51 -9.05 -4.89
C TYR A 239 -7.17 -10.42 -5.05
N LEU A 240 -8.34 -10.63 -4.44
CA LEU A 240 -9.08 -11.89 -4.47
C LEU A 240 -9.41 -12.29 -5.91
N LYS A 241 -9.98 -11.37 -6.69
CA LYS A 241 -10.43 -11.64 -8.06
C LYS A 241 -9.31 -12.03 -9.02
N ASN A 242 -8.09 -11.53 -8.82
CA ASN A 242 -7.02 -11.65 -9.81
C ASN A 242 -5.86 -12.55 -9.36
N PHE A 243 -5.63 -12.72 -8.06
CA PHE A 243 -4.41 -13.35 -7.54
C PHE A 243 -4.66 -14.48 -6.55
N THR A 244 -5.91 -14.75 -6.20
CA THR A 244 -6.28 -16.01 -5.55
C THR A 244 -6.80 -16.98 -6.60
N ALA A 245 -6.38 -18.24 -6.54
CA ALA A 245 -6.98 -19.25 -7.39
C ALA A 245 -8.46 -19.37 -7.01
N CYS A 246 -9.37 -19.37 -7.98
CA CYS A 246 -10.75 -19.81 -7.73
C CYS A 246 -10.67 -21.16 -7.01
N LEU A 247 -11.18 -21.21 -5.78
CA LEU A 247 -11.54 -22.47 -5.14
C LEU A 247 -12.59 -23.20 -5.98
#